data_AF-A0A9D8TPG6-F1
#
_entry.id   AF-A0A9D8TPG6-F1
#
_cell.length_a   1.000
_cell.length_b   1.000
_cell.length_c   1.000
_cell.angle_alpha   90.00
_cell.angle_beta   90.00
_cell.angle_gamma   90.00
#
_symmetry.space_group_name_H-M   'P 1'
#
loop_
_entity.id
_entity.type
_entity.pdbx_description
1 polymer ?
#
loop_
_entity_poly.entity_id
_entity_poly.type
_entity_poly.pdbx_seq_one_letter_code
_entity_poly.pdbx_strand_id
1 'polypeptide(L)' 'KMAFYGESILPAGLRVLSTARITFEDDAGVCMAETEVAEAVSGKKLAEARITVMKPNDAHIARMFG' A
#
# COMPACT_ATOMS: atom_id res chain seq x y z
N LYS A 1 -11.10 -16.71 -7.50
CA LYS A 1 -10.31 -15.50 -7.20
C LYS A 1 -9.24 -15.40 -8.29
N MET A 2 -9.40 -14.49 -9.26
CA MET A 2 -8.35 -14.20 -10.23
C MET A 2 -7.52 -13.05 -9.66
N ALA A 3 -6.22 -13.29 -9.44
CA ALA A 3 -5.25 -12.23 -9.20
C ALA A 3 -4.53 -11.99 -10.53
N PHE A 4 -4.62 -10.78 -11.05
CA PHE A 4 -3.80 -10.34 -12.18
C PHE A 4 -2.48 -9.84 -11.62
N TYR A 5 -1.39 -10.57 -11.87
CA TYR A 5 -0.03 -10.08 -11.65
C TYR A 5 0.50 -9.58 -12.99
N GLY A 6 0.22 -8.31 -13.31
CA GLY A 6 0.89 -7.63 -14.40
C GLY A 6 2.25 -7.14 -13.91
N GLU A 7 3.35 -7.70 -14.42
CA GLU A 7 4.66 -7.08 -14.24
C GLU A 7 4.67 -5.75 -14.99
N SER A 8 4.71 -4.66 -14.25
CA SER A 8 5.00 -3.33 -14.81
C SER A 8 6.45 -3.01 -14.49
N ILE A 9 7.30 -3.02 -15.50
CA ILE A 9 8.70 -2.60 -15.38
C ILE A 9 8.72 -1.08 -15.43
N LEU A 10 8.99 -0.43 -14.29
CA LEU A 10 9.27 1.00 -14.29
C LEU A 10 10.64 1.25 -14.96
N PRO A 11 10.75 2.19 -15.91
CA PRO A 11 12.02 2.50 -16.55
C PRO A 11 13.09 2.88 -15.53
N ALA A 12 14.32 2.43 -15.75
CA ALA A 12 15.46 2.82 -14.92
C ALA A 12 15.60 4.36 -14.90
N GLY A 13 15.73 4.93 -13.71
CA GLY A 13 15.83 6.38 -13.52
C GLY A 13 14.48 7.11 -13.42
N LEU A 14 13.34 6.43 -13.56
CA LEU A 14 12.04 7.02 -13.30
C LEU A 14 11.97 7.48 -11.83
N ARG A 15 11.66 8.76 -11.63
CA ARG A 15 11.39 9.32 -10.30
C ARG A 15 9.90 9.31 -10.05
N VAL A 16 9.50 8.82 -8.90
CA VAL A 16 8.09 8.78 -8.48
C VAL A 16 7.89 9.57 -7.18
N LEU A 17 6.71 10.16 -7.04
CA LEU A 17 6.21 10.74 -5.81
C LEU A 17 5.15 9.80 -5.26
N SER A 18 5.32 9.39 -4.00
CA SER A 18 4.32 8.60 -3.27
C SER A 18 3.66 9.49 -2.24
N THR A 19 2.34 9.50 -2.22
CA THR A 19 1.56 10.17 -1.19
C THR A 19 0.69 9.15 -0.48
N ALA A 20 0.50 9.34 0.82
CA ALA A 20 -0.38 8.51 1.63
C ALA A 20 -1.22 9.42 2.53
N ARG A 21 -2.52 9.17 2.58
CA ARG A 21 -3.45 9.83 3.48
C ARG A 21 -4.11 8.78 4.35
N ILE A 22 -3.92 8.88 5.67
CA ILE A 22 -4.65 8.07 6.64
C ILE A 22 -6.13 8.47 6.55
N THR A 23 -6.98 7.50 6.28
CA THR A 23 -8.44 7.69 6.17
C THR A 23 -9.19 7.11 7.36
N PHE A 24 -8.55 6.20 8.10
CA PHE A 24 -9.09 5.61 9.32
C PHE A 24 -7.96 5.14 10.22
N GLU A 25 -8.11 5.34 11.52
CA GLU A 25 -7.26 4.78 12.56
C GLU A 25 -8.12 4.48 13.79
N ASP A 26 -7.92 3.32 14.41
CA ASP A 26 -8.59 2.95 15.66
C ASP A 26 -7.59 2.59 16.78
N ASP A 27 -8.10 2.60 18.01
CA ASP A 27 -7.32 2.26 19.21
C ASP A 27 -6.94 0.77 19.27
N ALA A 28 -7.57 -0.07 18.45
CA ALA A 28 -7.24 -1.49 18.32
C ALA A 28 -6.01 -1.71 17.42
N GLY A 29 -5.48 -0.66 16.79
CA GLY A 29 -4.28 -0.69 15.98
C GLY A 29 -4.53 -1.00 14.51
N VAL A 30 -5.75 -0.78 14.01
CA VAL A 30 -6.07 -0.82 12.58
C VAL A 30 -5.89 0.59 12.01
N CYS A 31 -5.11 0.70 10.93
CA CYS A 31 -4.91 1.92 10.17
C CYS A 31 -5.24 1.65 8.70
N MET A 32 -6.07 2.50 8.08
CA MET A 32 -6.31 2.47 6.65
C MET A 32 -5.75 3.74 6.02
N ALA A 33 -5.08 3.59 4.88
CA ALA A 33 -4.56 4.70 4.10
C ALA A 33 -4.94 4.56 2.63
N GLU A 34 -5.26 5.69 2.01
CA GLU A 34 -5.29 5.82 0.56
C GLU A 34 -3.93 6.30 0.10
N THR A 35 -3.38 5.62 -0.90
CA THR A 35 -2.05 5.90 -1.44
C THR A 35 -2.10 6.12 -2.94
N GLU A 36 -1.29 7.05 -3.41
CA GLU A 36 -1.12 7.35 -4.82
C GLU A 36 0.37 7.44 -5.15
N VAL A 37 0.74 6.85 -6.28
CA VAL A 37 2.06 6.96 -6.87
C VAL A 37 1.93 7.68 -8.21
N ALA A 38 2.68 8.76 -8.38
CA ALA A 38 2.74 9.54 -9.61
C ALA A 38 4.19 9.70 -10.09
N GLU A 39 4.39 9.88 -11.39
CA GLU A 39 5.67 10.29 -11.93
C GLU A 39 6.02 11.71 -11.45
N ALA A 40 7.23 11.89 -10.91
CA ALA A 40 7.63 13.14 -10.28
C ALA A 40 7.75 14.32 -11.26
N VAL A 41 8.04 14.04 -12.54
CA VAL A 41 8.26 15.07 -13.56
C VAL A 41 6.94 15.52 -14.19
N SER A 42 6.11 14.57 -14.60
CA SER A 42 4.87 14.85 -15.32
C SER A 42 3.64 15.01 -14.41
N GLY A 43 3.73 14.54 -13.15
CA GLY A 43 2.58 14.41 -12.26
C GLY A 43 1.61 13.31 -12.69
N LYS A 44 1.95 12.51 -13.72
CA LYS A 44 1.07 11.44 -14.21
C LYS A 44 0.93 10.36 -13.14
N LYS A 45 -0.31 10.12 -12.73
CA LYS A 45 -0.66 9.00 -11.84
C LYS A 45 -0.32 7.66 -12.48
N LEU A 46 0.42 6.84 -11.74
CA LEU A 46 0.88 5.51 -12.15
C LEU A 46 0.11 4.40 -11.43
N ALA A 47 -0.19 4.60 -10.14
CA ALA A 47 -0.91 3.63 -9.33
C ALA A 47 -1.70 4.30 -8.21
N GLU A 48 -2.76 3.62 -7.78
CA GLU A 48 -3.48 3.91 -6.55
C GLU A 48 -3.70 2.60 -5.79
N ALA A 49 -3.64 2.68 -4.46
CA ALA A 49 -3.95 1.56 -3.60
C ALA A 49 -4.58 2.03 -2.31
N ARG A 50 -5.49 1.20 -1.79
CA ARG A 50 -5.97 1.29 -0.42
C ARG A 50 -5.23 0.26 0.41
N ILE A 51 -4.49 0.74 1.41
CA ILE A 51 -3.67 -0.09 2.29
C ILE A 51 -4.37 -0.16 3.64
N THR A 52 -4.48 -1.37 4.18
CA THR A 52 -4.88 -1.59 5.57
C THR A 52 -3.69 -2.20 6.31
N VAL A 53 -3.21 -1.51 7.33
CA VAL A 53 -2.18 -1.98 8.25
C VAL A 53 -2.87 -2.31 9.57
N MET A 54 -2.57 -3.48 10.14
CA MET A 54 -3.10 -3.89 11.42
C MET A 54 -1.92 -4.21 12.34
N LYS A 55 -1.95 -3.70 13.57
CA LYS A 55 -1.03 -4.11 14.61
C LYS A 55 -1.19 -5.62 14.81
N PRO A 56 -0.09 -6.41 14.78
CA PRO A 56 -0.20 -7.83 15.07
C PRO A 56 -0.76 -8.00 16.48
N ASN A 57 -1.79 -8.83 16.62
CA ASN A 57 -2.29 -9.31 17.90
C ASN A 57 -1.83 -10.75 18.13
N ASP A 58 -1.92 -11.23 19.37
CA ASP A 58 -1.44 -12.56 19.77
C ASP A 58 -2.09 -13.68 18.92
N ALA A 59 -3.34 -13.51 18.50
CA ALA A 59 -4.04 -14.44 17.62
C ALA A 59 -3.46 -14.47 16.19
N HIS A 60 -2.95 -13.34 15.68
CA HIS A 60 -2.30 -13.26 14.37
C HIS A 60 -0.89 -13.86 14.40
N ILE A 61 -0.15 -13.65 15.49
CA ILE A 61 1.20 -14.21 15.69
C ILE A 61 1.12 -15.74 15.82
N ALA A 62 0.19 -16.26 16.62
CA ALA A 62 0.02 -17.70 16.80
C ALA A 62 -0.28 -18.45 15.49
N ARG A 63 -0.90 -17.77 14.50
CA ARG A 63 -1.27 -18.35 13.20
C ARG A 63 -0.12 -18.37 12.18
N MET A 64 0.94 -17.61 12.40
CA MET A 64 2.14 -17.61 11.53
C MET A 64 3.17 -18.67 11.94
N PHE A 65 3.13 -19.11 13.20
CA PHE A 65 4.10 -20.05 13.78
C PHE A 65 3.47 -21.38 14.22
N GLY A 66 2.20 -21.61 13.88
CA GLY A 66 1.45 -22.83 14.18
C GLY A 66 1.25 -23.72 12.97
#